data_AF-A0A4Y8CHB9-F1
#
_entry.id   AF-A0A4Y8CHB9-F1
#
_cell.length_a   1.000
_cell.length_b   1.000
_cell.length_c   1.000
_cell.angle_alpha   90.00
_cell.angle_beta   90.00
_cell.angle_gamma   90.00
#
_symmetry.space_group_name_H-M   'P 1'
#
loop_
_entity.id
_entity.type
_entity.pdbx_description
1 polymer ?
#
loop_
_entity_poly.entity_id
_entity_poly.type
_entity_poly.pdbx_seq_one_letter_code
_entity_poly.pdbx_strand_id
1 'polypeptide(L)'
;LVNAASLVIFLTLAILCAYEYEKKWLFYILLIIVLFVDKSFNILFLTFFFFGIYKRNAILFTLSLVLFGASISFYGFDTGGRPRGYFLDTLGIFAACFSPLVFVYFFYTIYRLTFQKYKNLLWFLMSVTFVFCLLLSLRQKLFLDDFLPFCVICTPLLIKTLMQSYRVRLPVFRLRYKIFIECSIIFLIFCYFLIVANQLLYYFINNPNRHFANNYHFAKELALELKKQDVLELATAPSLQKRLRFYGIKNSNKFYLKALKQADKHDMDKKIVKVKLGKYEKVYQILNYD
;
A
#
# COMPACT_ATOMS: atom_id res chain seq x y z
N LEU A 1 -8.44 6.84 -14.19
CA LEU A 1 -8.23 6.28 -12.83
C LEU A 1 -7.08 7.03 -12.17
N VAL A 2 -7.36 8.07 -11.39
CA VAL A 2 -6.33 8.63 -10.50
C VAL A 2 -6.18 7.65 -9.34
N ASN A 3 -4.95 7.27 -8.99
CA ASN A 3 -4.70 6.39 -7.85
C ASN A 3 -5.12 7.15 -6.57
N ALA A 4 -5.99 6.56 -5.74
CA ALA A 4 -6.49 7.23 -4.54
C ALA A 4 -5.33 7.70 -3.65
N ALA A 5 -4.31 6.86 -3.49
CA ALA A 5 -3.10 7.19 -2.73
C ALA A 5 -2.33 8.41 -3.29
N SER A 6 -2.22 8.57 -4.62
CA SER A 6 -1.50 9.73 -5.19
C SER A 6 -2.25 11.04 -4.93
N LEU A 7 -3.58 10.98 -4.98
CA LEU A 7 -4.43 12.13 -4.69
C LEU A 7 -4.32 12.50 -3.20
N VAL A 8 -4.37 11.50 -2.31
CA VAL A 8 -4.14 11.69 -0.88
C VAL A 8 -2.80 12.38 -0.65
N ILE A 9 -1.70 11.85 -1.18
CA ILE A 9 -0.35 12.42 -1.04
C ILE A 9 -0.33 13.90 -1.47
N PHE A 10 -0.84 14.19 -2.66
CA PHE A 10 -0.86 15.53 -3.22
C PHE A 10 -1.61 16.53 -2.32
N LEU A 11 -2.83 16.20 -1.90
CA LEU A 11 -3.62 17.08 -1.05
C LEU A 11 -2.99 17.26 0.33
N THR A 12 -2.46 16.20 0.94
CA THR A 12 -1.73 16.35 2.20
C THR A 12 -0.53 17.27 2.09
N LEU A 13 0.29 17.12 1.04
CA LEU A 13 1.43 18.00 0.82
C LEU A 13 0.96 19.45 0.64
N ALA A 14 -0.10 19.68 -0.13
CA ALA A 14 -0.68 21.01 -0.31
C ALA A 14 -1.11 21.63 1.02
N ILE A 15 -1.75 20.86 1.91
CA ILE A 15 -2.17 21.32 3.25
C ILE A 15 -0.96 21.61 4.14
N LEU A 16 0.04 20.73 4.16
CA LEU A 16 1.27 20.93 4.94
C LEU A 16 2.02 22.18 4.47
N CYS A 17 2.14 22.37 3.15
CA CYS A 17 2.76 23.57 2.58
C CYS A 17 1.94 24.83 2.91
N ALA A 18 0.61 24.78 2.78
CA ALA A 18 -0.26 25.91 3.12
C ALA A 18 -0.09 26.33 4.60
N TYR A 19 0.09 25.35 5.48
CA TYR A 19 0.37 25.57 6.89
C TYR A 19 1.75 26.21 7.10
N GLU A 20 2.80 25.66 6.46
CA GLU A 20 4.19 26.12 6.64
C GLU A 20 4.43 27.52 6.04
N TYR A 21 3.77 27.87 4.92
CA TYR A 21 3.80 29.22 4.33
C TYR A 21 2.84 30.21 5.00
N GLU A 22 2.26 29.85 6.15
CA GLU A 22 1.34 30.67 6.96
C GLU A 22 0.09 31.17 6.22
N LYS A 23 -0.32 30.50 5.13
CA LYS A 23 -1.53 30.82 4.36
C LYS A 23 -2.78 30.25 5.04
N LYS A 24 -3.14 30.82 6.20
CA LYS A 24 -4.24 30.35 7.07
C LYS A 24 -5.56 30.13 6.33
N TRP A 25 -5.96 31.05 5.45
CA TRP A 25 -7.22 30.94 4.71
C TRP A 25 -7.25 29.72 3.79
N LEU A 26 -6.19 29.53 2.99
CA LEU A 26 -6.03 28.38 2.11
C LEU A 26 -5.98 27.07 2.91
N PHE A 27 -5.26 27.06 4.04
CA PHE A 27 -5.12 25.91 4.90
C PHE A 27 -6.47 25.39 5.41
N TYR A 28 -7.31 26.26 6.01
CA TYR A 28 -8.61 25.83 6.54
C TYR A 28 -9.58 25.40 5.44
N ILE A 29 -9.58 26.09 4.29
CA ILE A 29 -10.41 25.70 3.14
C ILE A 29 -10.02 24.30 2.64
N LEU A 30 -8.73 24.06 2.44
CA LEU A 30 -8.24 22.75 2.01
C LEU A 30 -8.62 21.67 3.02
N LEU A 31 -8.47 21.95 4.32
CA LEU A 31 -8.78 21.00 5.38
C LEU A 31 -10.26 20.59 5.38
N ILE A 32 -11.18 21.51 5.07
CA ILE A 32 -12.61 21.20 4.92
C ILE A 32 -12.89 20.45 3.62
N ILE A 33 -12.31 20.85 2.48
CA ILE A 33 -12.53 20.19 1.17
C ILE A 33 -12.15 18.72 1.24
N VAL A 34 -11.04 18.42 1.91
CA VAL A 34 -10.44 17.10 2.04
C VAL A 34 -11.36 16.09 2.73
N LEU A 35 -12.33 16.55 3.53
CA LEU A 35 -13.34 15.70 4.15
C LEU A 35 -14.19 14.95 3.12
N PHE A 36 -14.40 15.52 1.92
CA PHE A 36 -15.26 14.91 0.89
C PHE A 36 -14.50 14.04 -0.11
N VAL A 37 -13.18 13.93 0.04
CA VAL A 37 -12.33 13.29 -0.96
C VAL A 37 -12.16 11.82 -0.68
N ASP A 38 -11.63 11.46 0.49
CA ASP A 38 -11.29 10.07 0.82
C ASP A 38 -11.29 9.81 2.33
N LYS A 39 -11.61 8.58 2.75
CA LYS A 39 -11.58 8.13 4.15
C LYS A 39 -10.17 8.20 4.78
N SER A 40 -9.12 8.14 3.98
CA SER A 40 -7.72 8.14 4.43
C SER A 40 -7.38 9.39 5.25
N PHE A 41 -8.05 10.52 4.99
CA PHE A 41 -7.80 11.78 5.68
C PHE A 41 -8.23 11.80 7.15
N ASN A 42 -8.91 10.77 7.64
CA ASN A 42 -9.20 10.61 9.08
C ASN A 42 -7.92 10.74 9.93
N ILE A 43 -6.81 10.16 9.46
CA ILE A 43 -5.54 10.21 10.18
C ILE A 43 -4.89 11.60 10.14
N LEU A 44 -5.16 12.37 9.08
CA LEU A 44 -4.73 13.75 8.97
C LEU A 44 -5.46 14.65 9.96
N PHE A 45 -6.79 14.52 10.08
CA PHE A 45 -7.56 15.26 11.07
C PHE A 45 -7.11 14.93 12.49
N LEU A 46 -6.85 13.65 12.76
CA LEU A 46 -6.30 13.21 14.04
C LEU A 46 -4.90 13.78 14.31
N THR A 47 -4.07 13.90 13.26
CA THR A 47 -2.76 14.55 13.36
C THR A 47 -2.89 16.01 13.75
N PHE A 48 -3.75 16.78 13.07
CA PHE A 48 -3.98 18.19 13.38
C PHE A 48 -4.65 18.40 14.74
N PHE A 49 -5.46 17.44 15.19
CA PHE A 49 -5.99 17.41 16.55
C PHE A 49 -4.87 17.37 17.60
N PHE A 50 -3.98 16.38 17.55
CA PHE A 50 -2.86 16.27 18.50
C PHE A 50 -1.87 17.44 18.37
N PHE A 51 -1.64 17.90 17.15
CA PHE A 51 -0.78 19.06 16.89
C PHE A 51 -1.39 20.37 17.43
N GLY A 52 -2.71 20.53 17.33
CA GLY A 52 -3.46 21.66 17.90
C GLY A 52 -3.36 21.72 19.41
N ILE A 53 -3.44 20.56 20.10
CA ILE A 53 -3.18 20.44 21.55
C ILE A 53 -1.77 20.91 21.87
N TYR A 54 -0.77 20.42 21.14
CA TYR A 54 0.63 20.78 21.36
C TYR A 54 0.90 22.28 21.17
N LYS A 55 0.30 22.91 20.16
CA LYS A 55 0.41 24.35 19.90
C LYS A 55 -0.52 25.22 20.76
N ARG A 56 -1.38 24.61 21.60
CA ARG A 56 -2.44 25.30 22.36
C ARG A 56 -3.36 26.18 21.49
N ASN A 57 -3.60 25.75 20.24
CA ASN A 57 -4.49 26.46 19.33
C ASN A 57 -5.88 25.84 19.38
N ALA A 58 -6.79 26.47 20.12
CA ALA A 58 -8.16 25.99 20.33
C ALA A 58 -8.91 25.81 19.01
N ILE A 59 -8.78 26.76 18.07
CA ILE A 59 -9.50 26.74 16.78
C ILE A 59 -9.11 25.52 15.96
N LEU A 60 -7.80 25.24 15.86
CA LEU A 60 -7.30 24.09 15.09
C LEU A 60 -7.75 22.77 15.71
N PHE A 61 -7.66 22.66 17.03
CA PHE A 61 -8.07 21.48 17.79
C PHE A 61 -9.57 21.19 17.63
N THR A 62 -10.42 22.19 17.85
CA THR A 62 -11.89 22.01 17.77
C THR A 62 -12.32 21.69 16.35
N LEU A 63 -11.78 22.41 15.35
CA LEU A 63 -12.11 22.18 13.95
C LEU A 63 -11.68 20.79 13.49
N SER A 64 -10.49 20.34 13.89
CA SER A 64 -9.99 19.00 13.55
C SER A 64 -10.81 17.89 14.22
N LEU A 65 -11.26 18.10 15.46
CA LEU A 65 -12.15 17.16 16.16
C LEU A 65 -13.51 17.03 15.46
N VAL A 66 -14.11 18.16 15.08
CA VAL A 66 -15.40 18.19 14.36
C VAL A 66 -15.27 17.48 13.00
N LEU A 67 -14.21 17.77 12.24
CA LEU A 67 -13.98 17.15 10.94
C LEU A 67 -13.68 15.65 11.04
N PHE A 68 -12.95 15.23 12.07
CA PHE A 68 -12.74 13.81 12.35
C PHE A 68 -14.05 13.08 12.70
N GLY A 69 -14.90 13.68 13.52
CA GLY A 69 -16.22 13.12 13.84
C GLY A 69 -17.12 13.04 12.60
N ALA A 70 -17.15 14.10 11.79
CA ALA A 70 -17.91 14.14 10.55
C ALA A 70 -17.41 13.10 9.54
N SER A 71 -16.10 12.93 9.38
CA SER A 71 -15.55 11.97 8.42
C SER A 71 -15.86 10.51 8.81
N ILE A 72 -15.84 10.19 10.10
CA ILE A 72 -16.31 8.87 10.59
C ILE A 72 -17.80 8.68 10.29
N SER A 73 -18.62 9.71 10.44
CA SER A 73 -20.06 9.64 10.13
C SER A 73 -20.34 9.43 8.64
N PHE A 74 -19.55 10.04 7.74
CA PHE A 74 -19.75 9.92 6.29
C PHE A 74 -19.23 8.61 5.71
N TYR A 75 -18.01 8.21 6.07
CA TYR A 75 -17.37 7.02 5.48
C TYR A 75 -17.69 5.73 6.24
N GLY A 76 -18.21 5.85 7.45
CA GLY A 76 -18.40 4.72 8.35
C GLY A 76 -17.07 4.18 8.88
N PHE A 77 -17.14 3.49 10.01
CA PHE A 77 -16.04 2.69 10.53
C PHE A 77 -16.56 1.26 10.64
N ASP A 78 -16.02 0.33 9.86
CA ASP A 78 -16.36 -1.09 9.96
C ASP A 78 -15.85 -1.65 11.30
N THR A 79 -16.59 -1.36 12.37
CA THR A 79 -16.25 -1.78 13.75
C THR A 79 -16.71 -3.21 14.06
N GLY A 80 -17.23 -3.94 13.07
CA GLY A 80 -17.73 -5.31 13.21
C GLY A 80 -16.63 -6.36 13.09
N GLY A 81 -16.49 -7.21 14.10
CA GLY A 81 -15.61 -8.38 14.04
C GLY A 81 -15.07 -8.80 15.40
N ARG A 82 -14.75 -10.09 15.55
CA ARG A 82 -13.96 -10.59 16.68
C ARG A 82 -12.53 -10.08 16.53
N PRO A 83 -11.90 -9.58 17.61
CA PRO A 83 -10.51 -9.13 17.54
C PRO A 83 -9.63 -10.28 17.07
N ARG A 84 -8.95 -10.07 15.94
CA ARG A 84 -7.92 -10.98 15.41
C ARG A 84 -6.64 -10.16 15.34
N GLY A 85 -5.58 -10.65 15.97
CA GLY A 85 -4.31 -9.93 16.01
C GLY A 85 -3.67 -9.91 14.63
N TYR A 86 -3.79 -8.80 13.89
CA TYR A 86 -3.12 -8.56 12.61
C TYR A 86 -1.86 -7.71 12.77
N PHE A 87 -1.42 -7.47 14.01
CA PHE A 87 -0.29 -6.62 14.33
C PHE A 87 1.00 -7.01 13.59
N LEU A 88 1.39 -8.28 13.64
CA LEU A 88 2.59 -8.76 12.94
C LEU A 88 2.45 -8.67 11.42
N ASP A 89 1.26 -8.94 10.88
CA ASP A 89 0.98 -8.78 9.45
C ASP A 89 1.15 -7.32 9.02
N THR A 90 0.66 -6.37 9.81
CA THR A 90 0.83 -4.94 9.50
C THR A 90 2.29 -4.51 9.53
N LEU A 91 3.06 -4.92 10.56
CA LEU A 91 4.51 -4.66 10.61
C LEU A 91 5.24 -5.26 9.41
N GLY A 92 4.86 -6.47 8.99
CA GLY A 92 5.41 -7.14 7.82
C GLY A 92 5.16 -6.35 6.53
N ILE A 93 3.95 -5.82 6.34
CA ILE A 93 3.63 -5.00 5.17
C ILE A 93 4.39 -3.66 5.22
N PHE A 94 4.48 -2.99 6.37
CA PHE A 94 5.29 -1.77 6.50
C PHE A 94 6.77 -2.02 6.18
N ALA A 95 7.33 -3.13 6.68
CA ALA A 95 8.69 -3.54 6.37
C ALA A 95 8.86 -3.82 4.87
N ALA A 96 7.87 -4.44 4.22
CA ALA A 96 7.90 -4.68 2.78
C ALA A 96 7.81 -3.37 1.97
N CYS A 97 7.00 -2.40 2.41
CA CYS A 97 6.81 -1.12 1.71
C CYS A 97 8.03 -0.19 1.82
N PHE A 98 8.64 -0.07 3.00
CA PHE A 98 9.77 0.84 3.23
C PHE A 98 11.14 0.21 3.03
N SER A 99 11.23 -1.12 2.90
CA SER A 99 12.37 -1.96 3.27
C SER A 99 12.52 -2.11 4.80
N PRO A 100 12.78 -3.33 5.33
CA PRO A 100 12.96 -3.62 6.74
C PRO A 100 13.97 -2.72 7.45
N LEU A 101 15.11 -2.40 6.83
CA LEU A 101 16.14 -1.56 7.47
C LEU A 101 15.65 -0.10 7.64
N VAL A 102 15.03 0.45 6.60
CA VAL A 102 14.45 1.79 6.65
C VAL A 102 13.28 1.82 7.63
N PHE A 103 12.50 0.75 7.71
CA PHE A 103 11.40 0.63 8.66
C PHE A 103 11.88 0.62 10.11
N VAL A 104 12.93 -0.13 10.45
CA VAL A 104 13.55 -0.07 11.79
C VAL A 104 14.05 1.35 12.08
N TYR A 105 14.66 2.02 11.10
CA TYR A 105 15.07 3.41 11.25
C TYR A 105 13.89 4.37 11.43
N PHE A 106 12.76 4.11 10.79
CA PHE A 106 11.55 4.89 10.92
C PHE A 106 11.04 4.91 12.37
N PHE A 107 10.98 3.76 13.03
CA PHE A 107 10.70 3.68 14.48
C PHE A 107 11.70 4.47 15.32
N TYR A 108 13.00 4.29 15.05
CA TYR A 108 14.06 5.00 15.75
C TYR A 108 13.91 6.52 15.62
N THR A 109 13.52 7.02 14.45
CA THR A 109 13.31 8.46 14.22
C THR A 109 12.12 8.99 15.02
N ILE A 110 11.00 8.25 15.10
CA ILE A 110 9.87 8.64 15.97
C ILE A 110 10.35 8.76 17.42
N TYR A 111 11.01 7.72 17.92
CA TYR A 111 11.53 7.66 19.28
C TYR A 111 12.48 8.83 19.58
N ARG A 112 13.50 9.03 18.74
CA ARG A 112 14.51 10.07 18.93
C ARG A 112 13.92 11.49 18.91
N LEU A 113 13.01 11.77 17.98
CA LEU A 113 12.38 13.08 17.87
C LEU A 113 11.39 13.38 19.01
N THR A 114 10.91 12.35 19.72
CA THR A 114 10.04 12.52 20.89
C THR A 114 10.73 13.34 22.00
N PHE A 115 12.03 13.12 22.19
CA PHE A 115 12.84 13.81 23.20
C PHE A 115 13.35 15.19 22.76
N GLN A 116 13.08 15.62 21.53
CA GLN A 116 13.41 16.99 21.12
C GLN A 116 12.45 18.00 21.77
N LYS A 117 13.01 19.16 22.16
CA LYS A 117 12.26 20.27 22.78
C LYS A 117 11.13 20.76 21.88
N TYR A 118 11.40 20.86 20.58
CA TYR A 118 10.43 21.31 19.58
C TYR A 118 10.09 20.17 18.62
N LYS A 119 8.79 19.88 18.51
CA LYS A 119 8.25 18.84 17.63
C LYS A 119 7.69 19.48 16.37
N ASN A 120 8.19 19.03 15.21
CA ASN A 120 7.72 19.50 13.91
C ASN A 120 6.37 18.87 13.56
N LEU A 121 5.57 19.52 12.71
CA LEU A 121 4.29 18.99 12.23
C LEU A 121 4.44 17.61 11.57
N LEU A 122 5.49 17.42 10.76
CA LEU A 122 5.78 16.12 10.13
C LEU A 122 6.05 15.01 11.15
N TRP A 123 6.57 15.34 12.35
CA TRP A 123 6.73 14.35 13.42
C TRP A 123 5.38 13.93 14.00
N PHE A 124 4.43 14.87 14.15
CA PHE A 124 3.07 14.51 14.56
C PHE A 124 2.41 13.63 13.50
N LEU A 125 2.54 13.97 12.22
CA LEU A 125 1.99 13.16 11.13
C LEU A 125 2.55 11.74 11.15
N MET A 126 3.87 11.63 11.27
CA MET A 126 4.57 10.35 11.35
C MET A 126 4.13 9.52 12.57
N SER A 127 4.13 10.14 13.76
CA SER A 127 3.85 9.47 15.02
C SER A 127 2.39 9.07 15.16
N VAL A 128 1.45 9.97 14.87
CA VAL A 128 0.01 9.71 14.96
C VAL A 128 -0.38 8.64 13.95
N THR A 129 0.05 8.76 12.68
CA THR A 129 -0.23 7.74 11.66
C THR A 129 0.25 6.37 12.11
N PHE A 130 1.49 6.31 12.59
CA PHE A 130 2.10 5.05 12.94
C PHE A 130 1.49 4.42 14.21
N VAL A 131 1.32 5.20 15.28
CA VAL A 131 0.75 4.72 16.55
C VAL A 131 -0.70 4.29 16.36
N PHE A 132 -1.54 5.07 15.68
CA PHE A 132 -2.93 4.67 15.45
C PHE A 132 -3.04 3.47 14.51
N CYS A 133 -2.17 3.36 13.52
CA CYS A 133 -2.11 2.15 12.69
C CYS A 133 -1.80 0.91 13.53
N LEU A 134 -0.81 0.98 14.43
CA LEU A 134 -0.51 -0.13 15.34
C LEU A 134 -1.62 -0.43 16.35
N LEU A 135 -2.24 0.59 16.93
CA LEU A 135 -3.32 0.41 17.91
C LEU A 135 -4.55 -0.24 17.25
N LEU A 136 -4.92 0.22 16.06
CA LEU A 136 -6.07 -0.35 15.34
C LEU A 136 -5.75 -1.76 14.80
N SER A 137 -4.49 -2.06 14.45
CA SER A 137 -4.10 -3.38 13.94
C SER A 137 -4.17 -4.50 14.98
N LEU A 138 -4.18 -4.14 16.28
CA LEU A 138 -4.46 -5.10 17.37
C LEU A 138 -5.89 -5.64 17.31
N ARG A 139 -6.85 -4.81 16.86
CA ARG A 139 -8.27 -5.18 16.80
C ARG A 139 -8.68 -5.74 15.44
N GLN A 140 -8.21 -5.12 14.35
CA GLN A 140 -8.76 -5.37 13.02
C GLN A 140 -7.71 -5.31 11.92
N LYS A 141 -8.01 -5.94 10.78
CA LYS A 141 -7.17 -5.83 9.59
C LYS A 141 -7.38 -4.45 8.98
N LEU A 142 -6.29 -3.71 8.80
CA LEU A 142 -6.32 -2.38 8.22
C LEU A 142 -6.06 -2.44 6.72
N PHE A 143 -6.68 -1.52 5.99
CA PHE A 143 -6.25 -1.17 4.63
C PHE A 143 -5.07 -0.22 4.77
N LEU A 144 -3.85 -0.72 4.57
CA LEU A 144 -2.64 0.09 4.77
C LEU A 144 -2.51 1.21 3.73
N ASP A 145 -3.23 1.12 2.62
CA ASP A 145 -3.35 2.19 1.61
C ASP A 145 -3.87 3.50 2.24
N ASP A 146 -4.64 3.41 3.33
CA ASP A 146 -5.18 4.57 4.04
C ASP A 146 -4.12 5.24 4.95
N PHE A 147 -3.00 4.57 5.28
CA PHE A 147 -1.99 5.06 6.24
C PHE A 147 -0.63 5.33 5.60
N LEU A 148 -0.20 4.47 4.68
CA LEU A 148 1.11 4.53 4.02
C LEU A 148 1.40 5.88 3.33
N PRO A 149 0.45 6.55 2.64
CA PRO A 149 0.65 7.86 2.03
C PRO A 149 1.28 8.87 3.00
N PHE A 150 0.78 8.93 4.23
CA PHE A 150 1.23 9.87 5.25
C PHE A 150 2.65 9.54 5.75
N CYS A 151 2.98 8.26 5.89
CA CYS A 151 4.33 7.83 6.24
C CYS A 151 5.35 8.15 5.13
N VAL A 152 4.96 8.05 3.85
CA VAL A 152 5.81 8.39 2.71
C VAL A 152 6.13 9.88 2.67
N ILE A 153 5.15 10.74 3.00
CA ILE A 153 5.36 12.20 3.10
C ILE A 153 6.38 12.56 4.17
N CYS A 154 6.50 11.76 5.23
CA CYS A 154 7.48 11.97 6.29
C CYS A 154 8.91 11.51 5.92
N THR A 155 9.14 10.92 4.75
CA THR A 155 10.48 10.46 4.33
C THR A 155 11.57 11.56 4.32
N PRO A 156 11.31 12.83 3.96
CA PRO A 156 12.33 13.88 4.05
C PRO A 156 12.74 14.17 5.50
N LEU A 157 11.81 14.03 6.45
CA LEU A 157 12.12 14.16 7.87
C LEU A 157 13.06 13.02 8.32
N LEU A 158 12.82 11.79 7.87
CA LEU A 158 13.72 10.65 8.11
C LEU A 158 15.15 10.97 7.65
N ILE A 159 15.30 11.38 6.40
CA ILE A 159 16.60 11.67 5.78
C ILE A 159 17.28 12.84 6.51
N LYS A 160 16.54 13.90 6.84
CA LYS A 160 17.07 15.03 7.63
C LYS A 160 17.62 14.56 8.97
N THR A 161 16.89 13.71 9.70
CA THR A 161 17.36 13.20 11.00
C THR A 161 18.60 12.31 10.88
N LEU A 162 18.71 11.55 9.78
CA LEU A 162 19.87 10.73 9.44
C LEU A 162 21.10 11.58 9.13
N MET A 163 20.93 12.60 8.27
CA MET A 163 22.00 13.52 7.91
C MET A 163 22.47 14.35 9.11
N GLN A 164 21.56 14.80 9.97
CA GLN A 164 21.93 15.49 11.20
C GLN A 164 22.71 14.58 12.15
N SER A 165 22.31 13.32 12.29
CA SER A 165 23.09 12.32 13.03
C SER A 165 24.48 12.12 12.44
N TYR A 166 24.60 12.05 11.12
CA TYR A 166 25.87 11.84 10.45
C TYR A 166 26.82 13.04 10.60
N ARG A 167 26.31 14.27 10.41
CA ARG A 167 27.11 15.51 10.38
C ARG A 167 27.73 15.89 11.72
N VAL A 168 27.06 15.62 12.84
CA VAL A 168 27.53 16.02 14.19
C VAL A 168 28.75 15.20 14.66
N ARG A 169 29.07 14.08 14.00
CA ARG A 169 30.12 13.16 14.45
C ARG A 169 31.44 13.39 13.72
N LEU A 170 32.54 13.27 14.47
CA LEU A 170 33.90 13.28 13.93
C LEU A 170 34.11 12.16 12.90
N PRO A 171 34.97 12.35 11.87
CA PRO A 171 35.17 11.40 10.78
C PRO A 171 35.43 9.96 11.23
N VAL A 172 36.19 9.79 12.31
CA VAL A 172 36.54 8.49 12.89
C VAL A 172 35.30 7.73 13.40
N PHE A 173 34.30 8.42 13.95
CA PHE A 173 33.07 7.82 14.47
C PHE A 173 31.93 7.71 13.45
N ARG A 174 32.15 8.15 12.20
CA ARG A 174 31.13 8.07 11.13
C ARG A 174 31.01 6.70 10.48
N LEU A 175 31.98 5.81 10.70
CA LEU A 175 32.06 4.51 10.02
C LEU A 175 30.80 3.66 10.19
N ARG A 176 30.28 3.52 11.42
CA ARG A 176 29.05 2.75 11.69
C ARG A 176 27.82 3.30 10.96
N TYR A 177 27.71 4.62 10.86
CA TYR A 177 26.60 5.28 10.14
C TYR A 177 26.74 5.13 8.64
N LYS A 178 27.97 5.21 8.11
CA LYS A 178 28.25 5.00 6.69
C LYS A 178 27.84 3.59 6.26
N ILE A 179 28.26 2.57 7.04
CA ILE A 179 27.88 1.18 6.82
C ILE A 179 26.35 1.03 6.87
N PHE A 180 25.68 1.59 7.88
CA PHE A 180 24.22 1.51 7.98
C PHE A 180 23.50 2.13 6.76
N ILE A 181 23.98 3.29 6.29
CA ILE A 181 23.42 3.98 5.11
C ILE A 181 23.63 3.14 3.86
N GLU A 182 24.85 2.65 3.63
CA GLU A 182 25.20 1.80 2.48
C GLU A 182 24.37 0.51 2.48
N CYS A 183 24.32 -0.21 3.61
CA CYS A 183 23.48 -1.40 3.76
C CYS A 183 22.00 -1.10 3.50
N SER A 184 21.47 0.02 4.00
CA SER A 184 20.08 0.41 3.79
C SER A 184 19.77 0.68 2.31
N ILE A 185 20.68 1.35 1.60
CA ILE A 185 20.54 1.62 0.15
C ILE A 185 20.62 0.33 -0.64
N ILE A 186 21.60 -0.54 -0.36
CA ILE A 186 21.74 -1.85 -1.03
C ILE A 186 20.47 -2.69 -0.82
N PHE A 187 19.96 -2.75 0.41
CA PHE A 187 18.74 -3.50 0.71
C PHE A 187 17.50 -2.91 0.03
N LEU A 188 17.40 -1.58 -0.03
CA LEU A 188 16.31 -0.90 -0.72
C LEU A 188 16.31 -1.21 -2.23
N ILE A 189 17.49 -1.13 -2.87
CA ILE A 189 17.66 -1.47 -4.29
C ILE A 189 17.34 -2.94 -4.52
N PHE A 190 17.79 -3.82 -3.63
CA PHE A 190 17.48 -5.26 -3.70
C PHE A 190 15.97 -5.52 -3.59
N CYS A 191 15.27 -4.91 -2.63
CA CYS A 191 13.82 -5.01 -2.50
C CYS A 191 13.10 -4.48 -3.75
N TYR A 192 13.53 -3.33 -4.26
CA TYR A 192 12.96 -2.76 -5.49
C TYR A 192 13.13 -3.71 -6.67
N PHE A 193 14.33 -4.29 -6.84
CA PHE A 193 14.59 -5.27 -7.89
C PHE A 193 13.71 -6.52 -7.73
N LEU A 194 13.51 -7.05 -6.51
CA LEU A 194 12.61 -8.18 -6.27
C LEU A 194 11.16 -7.88 -6.65
N ILE A 195 10.69 -6.64 -6.42
CA ILE A 195 9.32 -6.23 -6.78
C ILE A 195 9.17 -6.13 -8.30
N VAL A 196 10.14 -5.51 -8.98
CA VAL A 196 10.13 -5.35 -10.45
C VAL A 196 10.30 -6.69 -11.15
N ALA A 197 11.26 -7.50 -10.69
CA ALA A 197 11.56 -8.82 -11.22
C ALA A 197 10.71 -9.93 -10.56
N ASN A 198 9.51 -9.60 -10.08
CA ASN A 198 8.65 -10.56 -9.36
C ASN A 198 8.33 -11.83 -10.18
N GLN A 199 8.34 -11.75 -11.51
CA GLN A 199 8.12 -12.91 -12.37
C GLN A 199 9.25 -13.94 -12.26
N LEU A 200 10.48 -13.53 -11.92
CA LEU A 200 11.57 -14.46 -11.66
C LEU A 200 11.33 -15.30 -10.40
N LEU A 201 10.54 -14.82 -9.45
CA LEU A 201 10.23 -15.55 -8.22
C LEU A 201 9.47 -16.86 -8.48
N TYR A 202 8.76 -16.99 -9.63
CA TYR A 202 8.12 -18.25 -10.01
C TYR A 202 9.10 -19.40 -10.28
N TYR A 203 10.38 -19.11 -10.55
CA TYR A 203 11.39 -20.17 -10.70
C TYR A 203 11.86 -20.75 -9.37
N PHE A 204 11.71 -19.99 -8.28
CA PHE A 204 12.17 -20.37 -6.94
C PHE A 204 11.05 -20.88 -6.02
N ILE A 205 9.81 -20.49 -6.28
CA ILE A 205 8.65 -20.85 -5.45
C ILE A 205 8.11 -22.22 -5.85
N ASN A 206 7.88 -23.10 -4.87
CA ASN A 206 7.32 -24.45 -5.08
C ASN A 206 5.83 -24.50 -5.44
N ASN A 207 5.07 -23.43 -5.15
CA ASN A 207 3.64 -23.34 -5.42
C ASN A 207 3.26 -21.95 -5.98
N PRO A 208 2.79 -21.84 -7.24
CA PRO A 208 2.54 -20.53 -7.88
C PRO A 208 1.45 -19.72 -7.15
N ASN A 209 0.51 -20.40 -6.48
CA ASN A 209 -0.54 -19.73 -5.70
C ASN A 209 -0.02 -18.99 -4.45
N ARG A 210 1.21 -19.27 -3.98
CA ARG A 210 1.82 -18.52 -2.86
C ARG A 210 2.44 -17.19 -3.30
N HIS A 211 2.61 -16.98 -4.60
CA HIS A 211 3.17 -15.74 -5.11
C HIS A 211 2.12 -14.62 -5.06
N PHE A 212 2.49 -13.47 -4.49
CA PHE A 212 1.58 -12.35 -4.27
C PHE A 212 0.98 -11.79 -5.59
N ALA A 213 1.71 -11.87 -6.71
CA ALA A 213 1.26 -11.39 -8.01
C ALA A 213 0.70 -12.50 -8.94
N ASN A 214 0.49 -13.73 -8.44
CA ASN A 214 -0.04 -14.84 -9.24
C ASN A 214 -1.33 -14.50 -9.96
N ASN A 215 -2.26 -13.90 -9.23
CA ASN A 215 -3.56 -13.51 -9.75
C ASN A 215 -3.51 -12.54 -10.94
N TYR A 216 -2.51 -11.66 -10.97
CA TYR A 216 -2.33 -10.67 -12.04
C TYR A 216 -1.59 -11.28 -13.23
N HIS A 217 -0.46 -11.92 -12.98
CA HIS A 217 0.34 -12.59 -14.01
C HIS A 217 -0.45 -13.69 -14.71
N PHE A 218 -1.17 -14.51 -13.96
CA PHE A 218 -2.01 -15.56 -14.51
C PHE A 218 -3.12 -15.02 -15.42
N ALA A 219 -3.85 -13.98 -14.99
CA ALA A 219 -4.92 -13.40 -15.81
C ALA A 219 -4.38 -12.75 -17.08
N LYS A 220 -3.20 -12.11 -17.02
CA LYS A 220 -2.52 -11.51 -18.18
C LYS A 220 -2.13 -12.57 -19.20
N GLU A 221 -1.41 -13.62 -18.77
CA GLU A 221 -0.96 -14.70 -19.66
C GLU A 221 -2.14 -15.46 -20.26
N LEU A 222 -3.15 -15.80 -19.44
CA LEU A 222 -4.38 -16.44 -19.92
C LEU A 222 -5.09 -15.58 -20.98
N ALA A 223 -5.21 -14.27 -20.75
CA ALA A 223 -5.85 -13.39 -21.71
C ALA A 223 -5.06 -13.29 -23.04
N LEU A 224 -3.73 -13.31 -22.97
CA LEU A 224 -2.86 -13.24 -24.13
C LEU A 224 -2.99 -14.52 -24.98
N GLU A 225 -3.03 -15.69 -24.34
CA GLU A 225 -3.23 -16.96 -25.04
C GLU A 225 -4.63 -17.10 -25.64
N LEU A 226 -5.67 -16.67 -24.93
CA LEU A 226 -7.04 -16.67 -25.46
C LEU A 226 -7.17 -15.77 -26.69
N LYS A 227 -6.54 -14.60 -26.67
CA LYS A 227 -6.49 -13.70 -27.83
C LYS A 227 -5.71 -14.29 -29.01
N LYS A 228 -4.63 -15.03 -28.76
CA LYS A 228 -3.91 -15.75 -29.82
C LYS A 228 -4.75 -16.84 -30.49
N GLN A 229 -5.80 -17.33 -29.83
CA GLN A 229 -6.71 -18.36 -30.34
C GLN A 229 -8.04 -17.79 -30.86
N ASP A 230 -8.11 -16.45 -31.01
CA ASP A 230 -9.30 -15.68 -31.42
C ASP A 230 -10.53 -15.85 -30.50
N VAL A 231 -10.31 -16.18 -29.23
CA VAL A 231 -11.38 -16.32 -28.23
C VAL A 231 -11.52 -15.02 -27.46
N LEU A 232 -12.50 -14.20 -27.86
CA LEU A 232 -12.78 -12.89 -27.28
C LEU A 232 -13.89 -12.91 -26.21
N GLU A 233 -14.67 -13.99 -26.15
CA GLU A 233 -15.82 -14.11 -25.24
C GLU A 233 -15.86 -15.47 -24.57
N LEU A 234 -15.89 -15.49 -23.23
CA LEU A 234 -15.90 -16.72 -22.45
C LEU A 234 -16.41 -16.48 -21.01
N ALA A 235 -17.13 -17.46 -20.46
CA ALA A 235 -17.57 -17.51 -19.07
C ALA A 235 -16.54 -18.17 -18.14
N THR A 236 -16.21 -17.47 -17.05
CA THR A 236 -15.34 -17.98 -15.98
C THR A 236 -15.90 -17.65 -14.60
N ALA A 237 -15.22 -18.13 -13.54
CA ALA A 237 -15.52 -17.75 -12.17
C ALA A 237 -15.57 -16.21 -12.01
N PRO A 238 -16.48 -15.66 -11.19
CA PRO A 238 -16.73 -14.21 -11.14
C PRO A 238 -15.48 -13.35 -10.86
N SER A 239 -14.56 -13.84 -10.04
CA SER A 239 -13.31 -13.13 -9.70
C SER A 239 -12.30 -13.11 -10.85
N LEU A 240 -12.21 -14.20 -11.63
CA LEU A 240 -11.36 -14.28 -12.81
C LEU A 240 -11.96 -13.49 -13.97
N GLN A 241 -13.28 -13.52 -14.14
CA GLN A 241 -13.98 -12.77 -15.17
C GLN A 241 -13.73 -11.27 -15.08
N LYS A 242 -13.77 -10.71 -13.87
CA LYS A 242 -13.45 -9.29 -13.64
C LYS A 242 -12.03 -8.93 -14.12
N ARG A 243 -11.07 -9.84 -13.91
CA ARG A 243 -9.68 -9.66 -14.34
C ARG A 243 -9.52 -9.82 -15.85
N LEU A 244 -10.15 -10.82 -16.46
CA LEU A 244 -10.11 -11.03 -17.91
C LEU A 244 -10.82 -9.90 -18.68
N ARG A 245 -11.89 -9.34 -18.11
CA ARG A 245 -12.58 -8.16 -18.66
C ARG A 245 -11.66 -6.95 -18.75
N PHE A 246 -10.74 -6.77 -17.80
CA PHE A 246 -9.72 -5.72 -17.87
C PHE A 246 -8.81 -5.87 -19.10
N TYR A 247 -8.54 -7.11 -19.52
CA TYR A 247 -7.78 -7.41 -20.74
C TYR A 247 -8.64 -7.49 -22.02
N GLY A 248 -9.94 -7.20 -21.93
CA GLY A 248 -10.85 -7.13 -23.08
C GLY A 248 -11.59 -8.42 -23.43
N ILE A 249 -11.55 -9.45 -22.58
CA ILE A 249 -12.34 -10.68 -22.78
C ILE A 249 -13.72 -10.50 -22.14
N LYS A 250 -14.77 -10.62 -22.94
CA LYS A 250 -16.14 -10.40 -22.50
C LYS A 250 -16.75 -11.68 -21.90
N ASN A 251 -17.77 -11.50 -21.07
CA ASN A 251 -18.54 -12.62 -20.56
C ASN A 251 -19.54 -13.08 -21.63
N SER A 252 -19.61 -14.38 -21.87
CA SER A 252 -20.57 -14.97 -22.81
C SER A 252 -21.04 -16.31 -22.28
N ASN A 253 -22.31 -16.62 -22.50
CA ASN A 253 -22.92 -17.88 -22.10
C ASN A 253 -22.59 -19.03 -23.06
N LYS A 254 -21.77 -18.80 -24.10
CA LYS A 254 -21.48 -19.80 -25.15
C LYS A 254 -20.32 -20.73 -24.82
N PHE A 255 -19.26 -20.20 -24.21
CA PHE A 255 -18.03 -20.94 -23.91
C PHE A 255 -17.69 -20.83 -22.43
N TYR A 256 -17.18 -21.89 -21.81
CA TYR A 256 -16.62 -21.85 -20.46
C TYR A 256 -15.23 -22.47 -20.39
N LEU A 257 -14.41 -21.98 -19.45
CA LEU A 257 -13.08 -22.51 -19.17
C LEU A 257 -13.15 -23.58 -18.08
N LYS A 258 -12.76 -24.81 -18.42
CA LYS A 258 -12.51 -25.88 -17.44
C LYS A 258 -11.01 -26.00 -17.21
N ALA A 259 -10.59 -25.91 -15.94
CA ALA A 259 -9.23 -26.25 -15.56
C ALA A 259 -9.06 -27.78 -15.63
N LEU A 260 -8.09 -28.26 -16.40
CA LEU A 260 -7.75 -29.68 -16.44
C LEU A 260 -6.77 -29.98 -15.30
N LYS A 261 -7.05 -31.02 -14.50
CA LYS A 261 -6.04 -31.59 -13.59
C LYS A 261 -5.18 -32.57 -14.37
N GLN A 262 -3.93 -32.79 -13.96
CA GLN A 262 -2.96 -33.70 -14.61
C GLN A 262 -3.47 -35.14 -14.83
N ALA A 263 -4.60 -35.53 -14.24
CA ALA A 263 -5.22 -36.85 -14.35
C ALA A 263 -6.46 -36.91 -15.28
N ASP A 264 -6.90 -35.80 -15.88
CA ASP A 264 -8.09 -35.76 -16.74
C ASP A 264 -7.72 -36.10 -18.20
N LYS A 265 -8.41 -37.09 -18.79
CA LYS A 265 -8.25 -37.49 -20.20
C LYS A 265 -8.45 -36.30 -21.14
N HIS A 266 -7.53 -36.14 -22.09
CA HIS A 266 -7.60 -35.14 -23.15
C HIS A 266 -8.75 -35.46 -24.11
N ASP A 267 -9.78 -34.63 -24.15
CA ASP A 267 -10.73 -34.59 -25.27
C ASP A 267 -9.98 -34.02 -26.49
N MET A 268 -9.67 -34.87 -27.48
CA MET A 268 -8.82 -34.56 -28.64
C MET A 268 -9.38 -33.50 -29.60
N ASP A 269 -10.68 -33.18 -29.49
CA ASP A 269 -11.39 -32.30 -30.46
C ASP A 269 -11.60 -30.85 -29.99
N LYS A 270 -11.12 -30.47 -28.79
CA LYS A 270 -11.43 -29.14 -28.21
C LYS A 270 -10.18 -28.29 -27.98
N LYS A 271 -10.28 -26.98 -28.22
CA LYS A 271 -9.17 -26.02 -28.09
C LYS A 271 -8.60 -26.02 -26.67
N ILE A 272 -7.28 -26.21 -26.58
CA ILE A 272 -6.50 -26.25 -25.35
C ILE A 272 -5.72 -24.93 -25.20
N VAL A 273 -5.76 -24.33 -24.02
CA VAL A 273 -4.99 -23.13 -23.64
C VAL A 273 -3.96 -23.54 -22.57
N LYS A 274 -2.68 -23.19 -22.76
CA LYS A 274 -1.58 -23.67 -21.91
C LYS A 274 -0.83 -22.50 -21.29
N VAL A 275 -1.28 -22.06 -20.12
CA VAL A 275 -0.69 -20.90 -19.44
C VAL A 275 0.61 -21.29 -18.75
N LYS A 276 1.73 -20.75 -19.23
CA LYS A 276 3.05 -20.93 -18.62
C LYS A 276 3.44 -19.77 -17.70
N LEU A 277 3.74 -20.08 -16.45
CA LEU A 277 4.25 -19.17 -15.42
C LEU A 277 5.57 -19.72 -14.85
N GLY A 278 6.70 -19.40 -15.49
CA GLY A 278 8.01 -19.91 -15.10
C GLY A 278 8.10 -21.43 -15.23
N LYS A 279 8.28 -22.14 -14.11
CA LYS A 279 8.28 -23.62 -14.06
C LYS A 279 6.89 -24.25 -14.07
N TYR A 280 5.83 -23.46 -13.94
CA TYR A 280 4.47 -23.95 -13.82
C TYR A 280 3.69 -23.83 -15.12
N GLU A 281 3.03 -24.91 -15.51
CA GLU A 281 2.13 -24.93 -16.65
C GLU A 281 0.74 -25.31 -16.16
N LYS A 282 -0.26 -24.46 -16.45
CA LYS A 282 -1.67 -24.78 -16.22
C LYS A 282 -2.37 -24.93 -17.56
N VAL A 283 -2.99 -26.08 -17.75
CA VAL A 283 -3.72 -26.41 -18.97
C VAL A 283 -5.21 -26.19 -18.74
N TYR A 284 -5.84 -25.44 -19.63
CA TYR A 284 -7.27 -25.19 -19.66
C TYR A 284 -7.86 -25.72 -20.95
N GLN A 285 -9.10 -26.17 -20.87
CA GLN A 285 -9.89 -26.56 -22.02
C GLN A 285 -11.09 -25.64 -22.15
N ILE A 286 -11.35 -25.21 -23.39
CA ILE A 286 -12.54 -24.43 -23.74
C ILE A 286 -13.64 -25.41 -24.10
N LEU A 287 -14.77 -25.30 -23.41
CA LEU A 287 -15.95 -26.14 -23.61
C LEU A 287 -17.14 -25.25 -24.00
N ASN A 288 -18.04 -25.78 -24.82
CA ASN A 288 -19.32 -25.13 -25.10
C ASN A 288 -20.29 -25.39 -23.96
N TYR A 289 -21.12 -24.41 -23.64
CA TYR A 289 -22.40 -24.66 -22.99
C TYR A 289 -23.33 -25.23 -24.06
N ASP A 290 -23.37 -26.56 -24.16
CA ASP A 290 -24.53 -27.26 -24.75
C ASP A 290 -25.65 -27.33 -23.71
#